data_AF-A0AA38KHG0-F1
#
_entry.id   AF-A0AA38KHG0-F1
#
_cell.length_a   1.000
_cell.length_b   1.000
_cell.length_c   1.000
_cell.angle_alpha   90.00
_cell.angle_beta   90.00
_cell.angle_gamma   90.00
#
_symmetry.space_group_name_H-M   'P 1'
#
loop_
_entity.id
_entity.type
_entity.pdbx_description
1 polymer ?
#
loop_
_entity_poly.entity_id
_entity_poly.type
_entity_poly.pdbx_seq_one_letter_code
_entity_poly.pdbx_strand_id
1 'polypeptide(L)'
;MIMMQIGSREANQLLLCVAKWPREEIIIFLSEMMPCIPLLWYNTDHDTNTTPVMEADTKARLELIAVYRSSLLPSETHEVLPFIDLVSRLAQEHESSCRAVIESGFLDTLVHVCDHCASVFAVVTAVQHAVGILLTCQRDWDVECAPQRLGLVWPRLNPSMPLGETSSKMTQKTPNARKQWWQTNSSIVIIERLSEIAVIMSTQELRSSCEKDMFDLAFDLLIFCDLGNFAELSMSYLVQIIAIGGNLRRTLEHVLTLMPYHNKLDFFYRIIYPLSPLHVEPVPTATTFREAVKAQDPNQDPVEIFVNFAMDVADRSHENAQAIVDAEIISLVRANRSRTPNFVSYVLQRIQNAFKLRQEPPINGVHRPRAGTV
;
A
#
# COMPACT_ATOMS: atom_id res chain seq x y z
N MET A 1 -10.18 -16.12 8.09
CA MET A 1 -11.23 -16.70 8.96
C MET A 1 -10.93 -16.57 10.45
N ILE A 2 -9.84 -17.13 10.99
CA ILE A 2 -9.52 -17.01 12.44
C ILE A 2 -9.38 -15.55 12.85
N MET A 3 -8.57 -14.76 12.14
CA MET A 3 -8.44 -13.31 12.40
C MET A 3 -9.78 -12.55 12.33
N MET A 4 -10.72 -12.99 11.47
CA MET A 4 -12.07 -12.43 11.37
C MET A 4 -12.88 -12.68 12.66
N GLN A 5 -12.83 -13.90 13.19
CA GLN A 5 -13.45 -14.27 14.47
C GLN A 5 -12.85 -13.49 15.65
N ILE A 6 -11.55 -13.20 15.59
CA ILE A 6 -10.87 -12.38 16.60
C ILE A 6 -11.37 -10.94 16.56
N GLY A 7 -11.33 -10.27 15.42
CA GLY A 7 -11.74 -8.85 15.35
C GLY A 7 -13.23 -8.61 15.59
N SER A 8 -14.09 -9.57 15.24
CA SER A 8 -15.53 -9.54 15.58
C SER A 8 -15.82 -9.79 17.06
N ARG A 9 -14.79 -10.06 17.88
CA ARG A 9 -14.91 -10.43 19.31
C ARG A 9 -15.71 -11.72 19.55
N GLU A 10 -15.90 -12.54 18.53
CA GLU A 10 -16.53 -13.86 18.62
C GLU A 10 -15.51 -14.99 18.90
N ALA A 11 -14.38 -14.65 19.53
CA ALA A 11 -13.28 -15.57 19.74
C ALA A 11 -13.45 -16.52 20.94
N ASN A 12 -14.60 -16.52 21.64
CA ASN A 12 -14.80 -17.36 22.83
C ASN A 12 -14.68 -18.86 22.51
N GLN A 13 -15.23 -19.32 21.38
CA GLN A 13 -15.11 -20.71 20.97
C GLN A 13 -13.67 -21.05 20.55
N LEU A 14 -13.01 -20.12 19.86
CA LEU A 14 -11.59 -20.24 19.50
C LEU A 14 -10.72 -20.37 20.76
N LEU A 15 -10.93 -19.50 21.76
CA LEU A 15 -10.22 -19.54 23.04
C LEU A 15 -10.39 -20.90 23.74
N LEU A 16 -11.63 -21.39 23.85
CA LEU A 16 -11.94 -22.67 24.48
C LEU A 16 -11.30 -23.87 23.75
N CYS A 17 -11.08 -23.76 22.45
CA CYS A 17 -10.38 -24.75 21.65
C CYS A 17 -8.86 -24.66 21.85
N VAL A 18 -8.28 -23.47 21.67
CA VAL A 18 -6.83 -23.25 21.72
C VAL A 18 -6.27 -23.48 23.13
N ALA A 19 -7.02 -23.16 24.19
CA ALA A 19 -6.59 -23.41 25.57
C ALA A 19 -6.37 -24.89 25.89
N LYS A 20 -6.93 -25.81 25.09
CA LYS A 20 -6.75 -27.27 25.25
C LYS A 20 -5.58 -27.81 24.44
N TRP A 21 -4.93 -26.99 23.62
CA TRP A 21 -3.82 -27.42 22.79
C TRP A 21 -2.55 -27.59 23.61
N PRO A 22 -1.63 -28.48 23.18
CA PRO A 22 -0.27 -28.52 23.71
C PRO A 22 0.41 -27.15 23.59
N ARG A 23 1.33 -26.87 24.51
CA ARG A 23 2.08 -25.60 24.55
C ARG A 23 2.74 -25.30 23.21
N GLU A 24 3.35 -26.29 22.59
CA GLU A 24 4.06 -26.16 21.32
C GLU A 24 3.12 -25.76 20.18
N GLU A 25 1.89 -26.29 20.15
CA GLU A 25 0.88 -25.92 19.16
C GLU A 25 0.34 -24.50 19.39
N ILE A 26 0.21 -24.07 20.64
CA ILE A 26 -0.15 -22.68 20.96
C ILE A 26 0.98 -21.74 20.53
N ILE A 27 2.25 -22.09 20.78
CA ILE A 27 3.40 -21.30 20.34
C ILE A 27 3.38 -21.17 18.82
N ILE A 28 3.22 -22.28 18.09
CA ILE A 28 3.16 -22.27 16.62
C ILE A 28 1.96 -21.43 16.15
N PHE A 29 0.79 -21.61 16.73
CA PHE A 29 -0.39 -20.85 16.37
C PHE A 29 -0.19 -19.34 16.57
N LEU A 30 0.31 -18.93 17.73
CA LEU A 30 0.60 -17.54 18.02
C LEU A 30 1.75 -17.02 17.15
N SER A 31 2.79 -17.81 16.92
CA SER A 31 3.92 -17.45 16.05
C SER A 31 3.58 -17.45 14.58
N GLU A 32 2.45 -18.00 14.15
CA GLU A 32 1.91 -17.91 12.77
C GLU A 32 0.90 -16.77 12.66
N MET A 33 0.11 -16.54 13.71
CA MET A 33 -0.88 -15.47 13.79
C MET A 33 -0.23 -14.09 13.96
N MET A 34 0.86 -14.01 14.73
CA MET A 34 1.58 -12.77 14.98
C MET A 34 2.38 -12.25 13.76
N PRO A 35 2.91 -13.07 12.84
CA PRO A 35 3.46 -12.61 11.56
C PRO A 35 2.46 -12.51 10.40
N CYS A 36 1.20 -12.95 10.56
CA CYS A 36 0.08 -12.49 9.72
C CYS A 36 -0.30 -11.00 9.99
N ILE A 37 0.50 -10.33 10.81
CA ILE A 37 0.56 -8.91 11.11
C ILE A 37 1.76 -8.36 10.31
N PRO A 38 1.68 -7.23 9.57
CA PRO A 38 2.58 -6.94 8.48
C PRO A 38 3.96 -6.66 8.98
N LEU A 39 4.90 -7.33 8.30
CA LEU A 39 6.00 -6.71 7.57
C LEU A 39 6.36 -5.36 8.15
N LEU A 40 7.22 -5.36 9.17
CA LEU A 40 8.31 -4.41 9.09
C LEU A 40 9.60 -4.78 9.78
N TRP A 41 9.85 -6.06 9.82
CA TRP A 41 10.42 -6.52 11.05
C TRP A 41 11.37 -7.70 10.75
N TYR A 42 12.43 -7.34 10.07
CA TYR A 42 13.79 -7.86 10.27
C TYR A 42 14.66 -6.59 10.44
N ASN A 43 14.84 -6.02 11.63
CA ASN A 43 16.11 -5.93 12.34
C ASN A 43 16.94 -7.20 12.24
N THR A 44 17.80 -7.22 11.24
CA THR A 44 19.15 -7.73 11.38
C THR A 44 20.07 -6.58 11.80
N ASP A 45 19.77 -5.92 12.93
CA ASP A 45 20.82 -5.18 13.64
C ASP A 45 21.88 -6.13 14.24
N HIS A 46 21.69 -7.45 14.08
CA HIS A 46 22.62 -8.48 14.55
C HIS A 46 23.28 -9.35 13.47
N ASP A 47 23.03 -9.14 12.17
CA ASP A 47 23.79 -9.86 11.14
C ASP A 47 24.07 -8.95 9.94
N THR A 48 25.24 -8.34 9.94
CA THR A 48 25.81 -7.63 8.77
C THR A 48 26.14 -8.56 7.59
N ASN A 49 25.75 -9.83 7.63
CA ASN A 49 26.05 -10.86 6.63
C ASN A 49 24.85 -11.65 6.10
N THR A 50 23.61 -11.33 6.46
CA THR A 50 22.45 -12.04 5.91
C THR A 50 21.96 -11.42 4.60
N THR A 51 21.83 -12.30 3.62
CA THR A 51 21.39 -12.12 2.24
C THR A 51 20.21 -11.16 2.06
N PRO A 52 20.11 -10.47 0.90
CA PRO A 52 18.95 -9.65 0.58
C PRO A 52 17.69 -10.50 0.73
N VAL A 53 16.76 -10.08 1.59
CA VAL A 53 15.41 -10.63 1.64
C VAL A 53 14.90 -10.59 0.19
N MET A 54 14.70 -11.77 -0.40
CA MET A 54 14.36 -11.86 -1.81
C MET A 54 13.06 -11.10 -2.07
N GLU A 55 13.02 -10.32 -3.15
CA GLU A 55 11.85 -9.53 -3.58
C GLU A 55 10.57 -10.37 -3.63
N ALA A 56 10.69 -11.66 -3.96
CA ALA A 56 9.61 -12.65 -3.94
C ALA A 56 8.98 -12.86 -2.55
N ASP A 57 9.78 -12.88 -1.48
CA ASP A 57 9.29 -13.03 -0.10
C ASP A 57 8.56 -11.76 0.36
N THR A 58 9.08 -10.59 -0.02
CA THR A 58 8.41 -9.30 0.26
C THR A 58 7.07 -9.21 -0.47
N LYS A 59 7.02 -9.57 -1.76
CA LYS A 59 5.80 -9.56 -2.57
C LYS A 59 4.73 -10.51 -2.01
N ALA A 60 5.08 -11.77 -1.74
CA ALA A 60 4.14 -12.76 -1.21
C ALA A 60 3.53 -12.30 0.13
N ARG A 61 4.33 -11.70 1.00
CA ARG A 61 3.86 -11.15 2.28
C ARG A 61 2.95 -9.94 2.10
N LEU A 62 3.25 -9.05 1.14
CA LEU A 62 2.40 -7.91 0.81
C LEU A 62 1.05 -8.32 0.20
N GLU A 63 1.05 -9.35 -0.66
CA GLU A 63 -0.16 -9.95 -1.19
C GLU A 63 -1.03 -10.55 -0.08
N LEU A 64 -0.44 -11.22 0.91
CA LEU A 64 -1.17 -11.75 2.05
C LEU A 64 -1.89 -10.64 2.85
N ILE A 65 -1.24 -9.49 3.05
CA ILE A 65 -1.85 -8.32 3.70
C ILE A 65 -3.02 -7.79 2.89
N ALA A 66 -2.86 -7.70 1.57
CA ALA A 66 -3.91 -7.23 0.68
C ALA A 66 -5.11 -8.18 0.65
N VAL A 67 -4.87 -9.50 0.60
CA VAL A 67 -5.91 -10.54 0.69
C VAL A 67 -6.64 -10.44 2.02
N TYR A 68 -5.90 -10.32 3.13
CA TYR A 68 -6.50 -10.16 4.45
C TYR A 68 -7.42 -8.93 4.50
N ARG A 69 -6.93 -7.76 4.08
CA ARG A 69 -7.68 -6.50 4.14
C ARG A 69 -8.88 -6.47 3.18
N SER A 70 -8.73 -6.99 1.97
CA SER A 70 -9.83 -7.05 1.00
C SER A 70 -10.93 -8.02 1.41
N SER A 71 -10.61 -9.03 2.23
CA SER A 71 -11.60 -9.93 2.82
C SER A 71 -12.40 -9.33 3.97
N LEU A 72 -12.02 -8.13 4.44
CA LEU A 72 -12.72 -7.46 5.55
C LEU A 72 -14.03 -6.82 5.07
N LEU A 73 -15.10 -7.04 5.83
CA LEU A 73 -16.34 -6.30 5.66
C LEU A 73 -16.19 -4.87 6.21
N PRO A 74 -16.88 -3.86 5.66
CA PRO A 74 -16.86 -2.48 6.19
C PRO A 74 -17.27 -2.37 7.66
N SER A 75 -18.08 -3.33 8.15
CA SER A 75 -18.53 -3.42 9.54
C SER A 75 -17.52 -4.11 10.47
N GLU A 76 -16.51 -4.78 9.93
CA GLU A 76 -15.52 -5.51 10.72
C GLU A 76 -14.45 -4.55 11.25
N THR A 77 -14.62 -4.16 12.52
CA THR A 77 -13.61 -3.37 13.25
C THR A 77 -12.54 -4.30 13.80
N HIS A 78 -11.54 -4.63 12.99
CA HIS A 78 -10.34 -5.29 13.47
C HIS A 78 -9.48 -4.26 14.20
N GLU A 79 -9.83 -3.94 15.44
CA GLU A 79 -9.00 -3.19 16.38
C GLU A 79 -7.98 -4.14 17.04
N VAL A 80 -6.83 -3.63 17.48
CA VAL A 80 -5.80 -4.47 18.12
C VAL A 80 -6.30 -5.01 19.47
N LEU A 81 -7.29 -4.33 20.06
CA LEU A 81 -7.91 -4.64 21.34
C LEU A 81 -8.49 -6.07 21.41
N PRO A 82 -9.37 -6.53 20.49
CA PRO A 82 -9.83 -7.92 20.45
C PRO A 82 -8.71 -8.98 20.42
N PHE A 83 -7.61 -8.69 19.73
CA PHE A 83 -6.48 -9.61 19.67
C PHE A 83 -5.71 -9.62 21.01
N ILE A 84 -5.43 -8.44 21.57
CA ILE A 84 -4.80 -8.32 22.89
C ILE A 84 -5.66 -9.01 23.95
N ASP A 85 -6.98 -8.81 23.93
CA ASP A 85 -7.93 -9.44 24.85
C ASP A 85 -7.91 -10.96 24.72
N LEU A 86 -7.97 -11.50 23.49
CA LEU A 86 -7.91 -12.93 23.27
C LEU A 86 -6.62 -13.55 23.82
N VAL A 87 -5.45 -13.00 23.46
CA VAL A 87 -4.16 -13.54 23.87
C VAL A 87 -3.96 -13.38 25.38
N SER A 88 -4.43 -12.27 25.97
CA SER A 88 -4.42 -12.06 27.42
C SER A 88 -5.30 -13.09 28.14
N ARG A 89 -6.49 -13.37 27.62
CA ARG A 89 -7.39 -14.39 28.18
C ARG A 89 -6.81 -15.78 28.03
N LEU A 90 -6.19 -16.10 26.89
CA LEU A 90 -5.47 -17.36 26.70
C LEU A 90 -4.36 -17.56 27.73
N ALA A 91 -3.62 -16.49 28.06
CA ALA A 91 -2.60 -16.53 29.10
C ALA A 91 -3.16 -16.75 30.51
N GLN A 92 -4.44 -16.45 30.76
CA GLN A 92 -5.09 -16.66 32.05
C GLN A 92 -5.65 -18.08 32.24
N GLU A 93 -5.89 -18.84 31.17
CA GLU A 93 -6.53 -20.15 31.26
C GLU A 93 -5.66 -21.17 32.02
N HIS A 94 -4.40 -21.33 31.60
CA HIS A 94 -3.46 -22.30 32.16
C HIS A 94 -2.02 -21.80 32.14
N GLU A 95 -1.20 -22.28 33.08
CA GLU A 95 0.24 -21.93 33.18
C GLU A 95 1.00 -22.27 31.88
N SER A 96 0.70 -23.42 31.26
CA SER A 96 1.28 -23.82 29.97
C SER A 96 0.91 -22.89 28.82
N SER A 97 -0.32 -22.37 28.81
CA SER A 97 -0.80 -21.39 27.82
C SER A 97 -0.15 -20.02 28.04
N CYS A 98 0.00 -19.58 29.29
CA CYS A 98 0.74 -18.37 29.61
C CYS A 98 2.19 -18.46 29.13
N ARG A 99 2.86 -19.58 29.40
CA ARG A 99 4.22 -19.82 28.95
C ARG A 99 4.34 -19.79 27.43
N ALA A 100 3.39 -20.41 26.73
CA ALA A 100 3.31 -20.36 25.27
C ALA A 100 3.17 -18.93 24.75
N VAL A 101 2.36 -18.09 25.38
CA VAL A 101 2.16 -16.68 25.01
C VAL A 101 3.43 -15.85 25.21
N ILE A 102 4.18 -16.08 26.30
CA ILE A 102 5.45 -15.37 26.53
C ILE A 102 6.49 -15.82 25.51
N GLU A 103 6.62 -17.14 25.29
CA GLU A 103 7.59 -17.72 24.35
C GLU A 103 7.27 -17.40 22.90
N SER A 104 6.01 -17.13 22.56
CA SER A 104 5.66 -16.60 21.26
C SER A 104 6.10 -15.15 21.08
N GLY A 105 6.64 -14.47 22.09
CA GLY A 105 7.10 -13.08 22.04
C GLY A 105 5.97 -12.04 22.13
N PHE A 106 4.86 -12.37 22.82
CA PHE A 106 3.74 -11.44 23.00
C PHE A 106 4.12 -10.18 23.80
N LEU A 107 5.14 -10.23 24.66
CA LEU A 107 5.62 -9.05 25.39
C LEU A 107 6.19 -7.99 24.45
N ASP A 108 7.01 -8.38 23.47
CA ASP A 108 7.57 -7.47 22.46
C ASP A 108 6.48 -6.86 21.58
N THR A 109 5.47 -7.69 21.28
CA THR A 109 4.21 -7.26 20.65
C THR A 109 3.56 -6.12 21.44
N LEU A 110 3.36 -6.30 22.75
CA LEU A 110 2.70 -5.31 23.61
C LEU A 110 3.50 -4.01 23.75
N VAL A 111 4.83 -4.10 23.85
CA VAL A 111 5.73 -2.93 23.87
C VAL A 111 5.56 -2.12 22.59
N HIS A 112 5.60 -2.76 21.43
CA HIS A 112 5.47 -2.05 20.17
C HIS A 112 4.09 -1.42 19.96
N VAL A 113 3.02 -2.13 20.35
CA VAL A 113 1.67 -1.56 20.32
C VAL A 113 1.60 -0.31 21.21
N CYS A 114 2.24 -0.35 22.39
CA CYS A 114 2.33 0.82 23.27
C CYS A 114 3.02 1.99 22.59
N ASP A 115 4.19 1.76 21.96
CA ASP A 115 4.96 2.82 21.28
C ASP A 115 4.20 3.46 20.12
N HIS A 116 3.41 2.67 19.38
CA HIS A 116 2.74 3.13 18.16
C HIS A 116 1.30 3.62 18.38
N CYS A 117 0.68 3.23 19.50
CA CYS A 117 -0.69 3.58 19.87
C CYS A 117 -0.77 4.36 21.21
N ALA A 118 0.35 4.94 21.67
CA ALA A 118 0.45 5.64 22.95
C ALA A 118 -0.61 6.75 23.17
N SER A 119 -1.16 7.29 22.08
CA SER A 119 -2.21 8.32 22.11
C SER A 119 -3.62 7.78 22.36
N VAL A 120 -3.84 6.47 22.36
CA VAL A 120 -5.16 5.86 22.52
C VAL A 120 -5.30 5.22 23.90
N PHE A 121 -6.01 5.91 24.79
CA PHE A 121 -6.19 5.49 26.19
C PHE A 121 -6.65 4.04 26.34
N ALA A 122 -7.64 3.59 25.55
CA ALA A 122 -8.15 2.22 25.61
C ALA A 122 -7.07 1.16 25.29
N VAL A 123 -6.17 1.45 24.33
CA VAL A 123 -5.07 0.56 23.96
C VAL A 123 -4.03 0.50 25.06
N VAL A 124 -3.66 1.66 25.63
CA VAL A 124 -2.72 1.72 26.76
C VAL A 124 -3.23 0.92 27.95
N THR A 125 -4.51 1.05 28.31
CA THR A 125 -5.12 0.26 29.39
C THR A 125 -5.11 -1.24 29.09
N ALA A 126 -5.43 -1.64 27.85
CA ALA A 126 -5.40 -3.05 27.47
C ALA A 126 -3.98 -3.64 27.49
N VAL A 127 -2.99 -2.88 27.02
CA VAL A 127 -1.57 -3.27 27.09
C VAL A 127 -1.12 -3.42 28.54
N GLN A 128 -1.43 -2.44 29.41
CA GLN A 128 -1.11 -2.52 30.84
C GLN A 128 -1.75 -3.73 31.52
N HIS A 129 -2.99 -4.04 31.18
CA HIS A 129 -3.70 -5.21 31.69
C HIS A 129 -3.03 -6.52 31.23
N ALA A 130 -2.70 -6.62 29.94
CA ALA A 130 -2.00 -7.77 29.36
C ALA A 130 -0.63 -7.98 29.99
N VAL A 131 0.17 -6.92 30.14
CA VAL A 131 1.47 -6.96 30.84
C VAL A 131 1.29 -7.41 32.29
N GLY A 132 0.27 -6.89 32.99
CA GLY A 132 -0.04 -7.29 34.36
C GLY A 132 -0.30 -8.80 34.49
N ILE A 133 -1.07 -9.38 33.56
CA ILE A 133 -1.34 -10.83 33.50
C ILE A 133 -0.05 -11.62 33.32
N LEU A 134 0.77 -11.24 32.33
CA LEU A 134 1.99 -11.97 32.01
C LEU A 134 3.01 -11.92 33.15
N LEU A 135 3.19 -10.74 33.78
CA LEU A 135 4.07 -10.57 34.93
C LEU A 135 3.62 -11.36 36.17
N THR A 136 2.32 -11.56 36.37
CA THR A 136 1.83 -12.39 37.48
C THR A 136 2.16 -13.88 37.31
N CYS A 137 2.34 -14.34 36.06
CA CYS A 137 2.59 -15.74 35.74
C CYS A 137 4.08 -16.06 35.54
N GLN A 138 4.92 -15.08 35.19
CA GLN A 138 6.34 -15.26 34.85
C GLN A 138 7.29 -15.47 36.06
N ARG A 139 6.81 -15.99 37.21
CA ARG A 139 7.74 -16.25 38.32
C ARG A 139 8.73 -17.35 37.93
N ASP A 140 10.01 -16.99 37.88
CA ASP A 140 11.16 -17.89 37.70
C ASP A 140 11.33 -18.51 36.30
N TRP A 141 10.80 -17.89 35.23
CA TRP A 141 11.05 -18.35 33.85
C TRP A 141 12.11 -17.51 33.14
N ASP A 142 13.19 -18.18 32.73
CA ASP A 142 14.21 -17.63 31.84
C ASP A 142 13.73 -17.83 30.39
N VAL A 143 12.92 -16.89 29.89
CA VAL A 143 12.34 -16.95 28.54
C VAL A 143 13.03 -15.94 27.65
N GLU A 144 13.77 -16.43 26.66
CA GLU A 144 14.22 -15.60 25.54
C GLU A 144 12.98 -15.17 24.72
N CYS A 145 12.65 -13.89 24.81
CA CYS A 145 11.58 -13.31 24.01
C CYS A 145 12.08 -13.14 22.56
N ALA A 146 11.34 -13.70 21.62
CA ALA A 146 11.60 -13.48 20.20
C ALA A 146 10.99 -12.12 19.79
N PRO A 147 11.77 -11.17 19.24
CA PRO A 147 11.25 -9.87 18.84
C PRO A 147 10.15 -10.02 17.78
N GLN A 148 8.97 -9.43 18.03
CA GLN A 148 7.69 -9.83 17.42
C GLN A 148 6.79 -8.64 17.02
N ARG A 149 6.21 -8.67 15.80
CA ARG A 149 6.52 -7.66 14.78
C ARG A 149 5.31 -7.02 14.03
N LEU A 150 4.82 -5.81 14.41
CA LEU A 150 3.35 -5.53 14.33
C LEU A 150 2.77 -4.30 13.58
N GLY A 151 3.51 -3.55 12.78
CA GLY A 151 3.15 -2.15 12.48
C GLY A 151 1.87 -1.83 11.67
N LEU A 152 1.24 -2.74 10.88
CA LEU A 152 0.32 -2.28 9.80
C LEU A 152 -1.01 -3.07 9.54
N VAL A 153 -1.33 -4.19 10.22
CA VAL A 153 -2.60 -4.96 9.96
C VAL A 153 -3.77 -4.39 10.74
N TRP A 154 -3.50 -3.62 11.79
CA TRP A 154 -4.55 -2.94 12.52
C TRP A 154 -4.64 -1.49 12.06
N PRO A 155 -5.83 -1.04 11.62
CA PRO A 155 -6.04 0.37 11.41
C PRO A 155 -5.75 1.08 12.75
N ARG A 156 -4.96 2.15 12.70
CA ARG A 156 -4.87 3.06 13.85
C ARG A 156 -6.31 3.48 14.17
N LEU A 157 -6.64 3.56 15.46
CA LEU A 157 -7.94 4.08 15.94
C LEU A 157 -8.14 5.57 15.64
N ASN A 158 -7.33 6.13 14.72
CA ASN A 158 -7.34 7.50 14.28
C ASN A 158 -7.96 7.53 12.86
N PRO A 159 -8.88 8.46 12.55
CA PRO A 159 -9.47 8.60 11.20
C PRO A 159 -8.49 8.97 10.07
N SER A 160 -7.18 9.09 10.33
CA SER A 160 -6.13 9.34 9.35
C SER A 160 -5.62 8.04 8.72
N MET A 161 -5.08 8.09 7.50
CA MET A 161 -4.42 6.93 6.87
C MET A 161 -3.41 6.26 7.83
N PRO A 162 -3.21 4.92 7.74
CA PRO A 162 -2.28 4.17 8.58
C PRO A 162 -0.82 4.44 8.16
N LEU A 163 -0.38 5.69 8.27
CA LEU A 163 0.95 6.16 7.90
C LEU A 163 1.89 6.12 9.10
N GLY A 164 3.07 5.55 8.92
CA GLY A 164 4.16 5.53 9.89
C GLY A 164 4.79 6.91 10.10
N GLU A 165 5.78 6.95 11.00
CA GLU A 165 6.54 8.17 11.29
C GLU A 165 7.32 8.65 10.05
N THR A 166 7.87 7.71 9.27
CA THR A 166 8.52 7.96 7.98
C THR A 166 7.64 8.76 7.04
N SER A 167 6.38 8.36 6.91
CA SER A 167 5.39 8.98 6.03
C SER A 167 4.97 10.36 6.52
N SER A 168 4.87 10.54 7.83
CA SER A 168 4.65 11.86 8.44
C SER A 168 5.80 12.83 8.09
N LYS A 169 7.05 12.36 8.07
CA LYS A 169 8.23 13.15 7.65
C LYS A 169 8.23 13.47 6.15
N MET A 170 7.59 12.65 5.31
CA MET A 170 7.51 12.90 3.85
C MET A 170 6.62 14.10 3.51
N THR A 171 5.57 14.33 4.29
CA THR A 171 4.60 15.43 4.05
C THR A 171 5.22 16.84 4.04
N GLN A 172 6.45 16.98 4.56
CA GLN A 172 7.18 18.26 4.66
C GLN A 172 8.30 18.38 3.61
N LYS A 173 8.54 17.35 2.79
CA LYS A 173 9.63 17.35 1.80
C LYS A 173 9.14 17.80 0.44
N THR A 174 9.95 18.59 -0.26
CA THR A 174 9.72 18.88 -1.68
C THR A 174 9.94 17.61 -2.53
N PRO A 175 9.35 17.52 -3.74
CA PRO A 175 9.54 16.39 -4.66
C PRO A 175 11.01 15.96 -4.85
N ASN A 176 11.92 16.91 -5.04
CA ASN A 176 13.35 16.62 -5.23
C ASN A 176 14.02 16.16 -3.94
N ALA A 177 13.75 16.83 -2.81
CA ALA A 177 14.31 16.42 -1.51
C ALA A 177 13.83 15.01 -1.12
N ARG A 178 12.60 14.67 -1.50
CA ARG A 178 12.02 13.36 -1.30
C ARG A 178 12.65 12.29 -2.19
N LYS A 179 12.84 12.56 -3.48
CA LYS A 179 13.57 11.66 -4.39
C LYS A 179 14.97 11.36 -3.87
N GLN A 180 15.71 12.39 -3.46
CA GLN A 180 17.05 12.21 -2.86
C GLN A 180 17.00 11.40 -1.57
N TRP A 181 16.03 11.68 -0.69
CA TRP A 181 15.88 10.97 0.57
C TRP A 181 15.68 9.47 0.33
N TRP A 182 14.76 9.08 -0.55
CA TRP A 182 14.54 7.66 -0.87
C TRP A 182 15.76 6.99 -1.50
N GLN A 183 16.52 7.70 -2.33
CA GLN A 183 17.77 7.18 -2.91
C GLN A 183 18.87 6.94 -1.87
N THR A 184 18.85 7.65 -0.74
CA THR A 184 19.87 7.54 0.32
C THR A 184 19.45 6.70 1.52
N ASN A 185 18.16 6.33 1.62
CA ASN A 185 17.67 5.54 2.74
C ASN A 185 17.90 4.05 2.55
N SER A 186 17.84 3.32 3.64
CA SER A 186 17.94 1.87 3.61
C SER A 186 16.72 1.26 2.90
N SER A 187 16.94 0.12 2.25
CA SER A 187 15.89 -0.71 1.64
C SER A 187 14.74 -1.02 2.60
N ILE A 188 15.05 -1.14 3.89
CA ILE A 188 14.07 -1.42 4.96
C ILE A 188 13.00 -0.33 4.99
N VAL A 189 13.41 0.94 4.99
CA VAL A 189 12.50 2.09 5.05
C VAL A 189 11.63 2.21 3.79
N ILE A 190 12.14 1.77 2.64
CA ILE A 190 11.34 1.68 1.40
C ILE A 190 10.31 0.56 1.51
N ILE A 191 10.67 -0.59 2.07
CA ILE A 191 9.74 -1.70 2.35
C ILE A 191 8.66 -1.26 3.35
N GLU A 192 8.99 -0.44 4.35
CA GLU A 192 8.00 0.18 5.26
C GLU A 192 6.91 0.86 4.46
N ARG A 193 7.36 1.72 3.54
CA ARG A 193 6.48 2.55 2.74
C ARG A 193 5.65 1.74 1.76
N LEU A 194 6.24 0.75 1.10
CA LEU A 194 5.52 -0.17 0.21
C LEU A 194 4.45 -0.98 0.96
N SER A 195 4.72 -1.32 2.23
CA SER A 195 3.76 -2.01 3.08
C SER A 195 2.58 -1.11 3.45
N GLU A 196 2.82 0.16 3.78
CA GLU A 196 1.76 1.14 3.99
C GLU A 196 0.90 1.33 2.73
N ILE A 197 1.55 1.46 1.57
CA ILE A 197 0.87 1.60 0.27
C ILE A 197 -0.07 0.42 0.03
N ALA A 198 0.40 -0.81 0.26
CA ALA A 198 -0.39 -2.02 0.10
C ALA A 198 -1.66 -2.00 0.96
N VAL A 199 -1.52 -1.58 2.22
CA VAL A 199 -2.65 -1.45 3.16
C VAL A 199 -3.67 -0.42 2.65
N ILE A 200 -3.18 0.73 2.17
CA ILE A 200 -4.03 1.82 1.70
C ILE A 200 -4.80 1.42 0.44
N MET A 201 -4.13 0.74 -0.49
CA MET A 201 -4.77 0.19 -1.69
C MET A 201 -5.85 -0.85 -1.39
N SER A 202 -5.72 -1.55 -0.26
CA SER A 202 -6.67 -2.56 0.19
C SER A 202 -7.84 -1.99 1.03
N THR A 203 -7.88 -0.67 1.22
CA THR A 203 -8.92 0.00 2.02
C THR A 203 -10.08 0.44 1.11
N GLN A 204 -11.28 -0.08 1.35
CA GLN A 204 -12.45 0.13 0.48
C GLN A 204 -12.95 1.59 0.40
N GLU A 205 -12.73 2.41 1.44
CA GLU A 205 -13.19 3.80 1.49
C GLU A 205 -12.09 4.77 1.96
N LEU A 206 -11.31 5.29 1.01
CA LEU A 206 -10.39 6.39 1.30
C LEU A 206 -11.15 7.72 1.33
N ARG A 207 -11.21 8.32 2.52
CA ARG A 207 -11.85 9.63 2.75
C ARG A 207 -11.13 10.75 1.99
N SER A 208 -11.87 11.77 1.58
CA SER A 208 -11.32 12.96 0.89
C SER A 208 -10.33 13.76 1.73
N SER A 209 -10.37 13.63 3.07
CA SER A 209 -9.39 14.26 3.97
C SER A 209 -7.95 13.74 3.79
N CYS A 210 -7.73 12.69 3.00
CA CYS A 210 -6.44 12.05 2.79
C CYS A 210 -5.80 12.36 1.41
N GLU A 211 -6.26 13.39 0.70
CA GLU A 211 -5.75 13.75 -0.64
C GLU A 211 -4.23 13.94 -0.68
N LYS A 212 -3.66 14.64 0.31
CA LYS A 212 -2.21 14.84 0.40
C LYS A 212 -1.46 13.51 0.58
N ASP A 213 -1.98 12.62 1.41
CA ASP A 213 -1.38 11.31 1.66
C ASP A 213 -1.44 10.43 0.40
N MET A 214 -2.57 10.44 -0.33
CA MET A 214 -2.71 9.77 -1.63
C MET A 214 -1.70 10.29 -2.65
N PHE A 215 -1.51 11.62 -2.68
CA PHE A 215 -0.53 12.25 -3.57
C PHE A 215 0.87 11.77 -3.24
N ASP A 216 1.19 11.78 -1.95
CA ASP A 216 2.47 11.36 -1.43
C ASP A 216 2.77 9.90 -1.76
N LEU A 217 1.80 8.99 -1.63
CA LEU A 217 1.96 7.57 -1.95
C LEU A 217 2.17 7.33 -3.44
N ALA A 218 1.35 7.96 -4.29
CA ALA A 218 1.47 7.84 -5.74
C ALA A 218 2.81 8.40 -6.24
N PHE A 219 3.29 9.49 -5.65
CA PHE A 219 4.59 10.07 -5.97
C PHE A 219 5.76 9.17 -5.54
N ASP A 220 5.68 8.56 -4.34
CA ASP A 220 6.69 7.60 -3.88
C ASP A 220 6.80 6.39 -4.80
N LEU A 221 5.68 5.82 -5.22
CA LEU A 221 5.66 4.69 -6.16
C LEU A 221 6.40 5.00 -7.46
N LEU A 222 6.21 6.21 -8.01
CA LEU A 222 6.92 6.65 -9.21
C LEU A 222 8.44 6.77 -8.95
N ILE A 223 8.85 7.22 -7.77
CA ILE A 223 10.28 7.23 -7.40
C ILE A 223 10.82 5.80 -7.27
N PHE A 224 10.07 4.91 -6.63
CA PHE A 224 10.50 3.53 -6.39
C PHE A 224 10.62 2.72 -7.68
N CYS A 225 9.95 3.13 -8.77
CA CYS A 225 10.19 2.60 -10.11
C CYS A 225 11.61 2.84 -10.63
N ASP A 226 12.32 3.84 -10.10
CA ASP A 226 13.73 4.11 -10.42
C ASP A 226 14.70 3.38 -9.46
N LEU A 227 14.19 2.72 -8.41
CA LEU A 227 15.00 2.09 -7.37
C LEU A 227 15.10 0.57 -7.59
N GLY A 228 15.80 0.16 -8.65
CA GLY A 228 16.23 -1.23 -8.93
C GLY A 228 15.30 -2.33 -8.40
N ASN A 229 15.63 -2.84 -7.20
CA ASN A 229 14.96 -3.96 -6.50
C ASN A 229 13.49 -3.70 -6.10
N PHE A 230 12.96 -2.50 -6.30
CA PHE A 230 11.58 -2.14 -5.99
C PHE A 230 10.76 -1.79 -7.22
N ALA A 231 11.39 -1.78 -8.40
CA ALA A 231 10.77 -1.28 -9.60
C ALA A 231 9.57 -2.12 -10.04
N GLU A 232 9.69 -3.45 -10.03
CA GLU A 232 8.62 -4.35 -10.44
C GLU A 232 7.42 -4.26 -9.49
N LEU A 233 7.67 -4.33 -8.17
CA LEU A 233 6.62 -4.22 -7.15
C LEU A 233 5.92 -2.84 -7.19
N SER A 234 6.67 -1.76 -7.39
CA SER A 234 6.09 -0.41 -7.47
C SER A 234 5.26 -0.24 -8.73
N MET A 235 5.71 -0.80 -9.86
CA MET A 235 4.92 -0.84 -11.10
C MET A 235 3.65 -1.69 -10.91
N SER A 236 3.74 -2.81 -10.20
CA SER A 236 2.59 -3.65 -9.84
C SER A 236 1.52 -2.84 -9.10
N TYR A 237 1.92 -2.02 -8.12
CA TYR A 237 0.98 -1.14 -7.40
C TYR A 237 0.42 -0.02 -8.27
N LEU A 238 1.22 0.61 -9.13
CA LEU A 238 0.74 1.63 -10.05
C LEU A 238 -0.33 1.09 -11.01
N VAL A 239 -0.13 -0.11 -11.58
CA VAL A 239 -1.13 -0.70 -12.49
C VAL A 239 -2.40 -1.14 -11.74
N GLN A 240 -2.28 -1.60 -10.50
CA GLN A 240 -3.43 -1.86 -9.64
C GLN A 240 -4.21 -0.59 -9.31
N ILE A 241 -3.54 0.54 -9.03
CA ILE A 241 -4.21 1.85 -8.84
C ILE A 241 -5.02 2.22 -10.09
N ILE A 242 -4.47 2.01 -11.29
CA ILE A 242 -5.18 2.28 -12.55
C ILE A 242 -6.41 1.37 -12.69
N ALA A 243 -6.26 0.08 -12.37
CA ALA A 243 -7.32 -0.92 -12.47
C ALA A 243 -8.48 -0.69 -11.48
N ILE A 244 -8.16 -0.41 -10.21
CA ILE A 244 -9.14 -0.19 -9.13
C ILE A 244 -9.90 1.14 -9.36
N GLY A 245 -9.21 2.18 -9.83
CA GLY A 245 -9.83 3.47 -10.09
C GLY A 245 -10.00 4.35 -8.84
N GLY A 246 -11.11 5.09 -8.78
CA GLY A 246 -11.46 5.93 -7.63
C GLY A 246 -10.52 7.11 -7.38
N ASN A 247 -10.39 7.50 -6.10
CA ASN A 247 -9.59 8.67 -5.69
C ASN A 247 -8.09 8.48 -5.91
N LEU A 248 -7.58 7.25 -5.72
CA LEU A 248 -6.15 6.94 -5.95
C LEU A 248 -5.78 7.12 -7.42
N ARG A 249 -6.61 6.64 -8.36
CA ARG A 249 -6.38 6.84 -9.79
C ARG A 249 -6.37 8.31 -10.16
N ARG A 250 -7.37 9.09 -9.72
CA ARG A 250 -7.41 10.55 -9.97
C ARG A 250 -6.19 11.26 -9.39
N THR A 251 -5.71 10.79 -8.24
CA THR A 251 -4.50 11.34 -7.62
C THR A 251 -3.26 11.01 -8.45
N LEU A 252 -3.14 9.78 -8.96
CA LEU A 252 -2.06 9.41 -9.88
C LEU A 252 -2.11 10.23 -11.18
N GLU A 253 -3.29 10.47 -11.75
CA GLU A 253 -3.47 11.35 -12.92
C GLU A 253 -2.93 12.78 -12.63
N HIS A 254 -3.23 13.30 -11.44
CA HIS A 254 -2.76 14.60 -11.00
C HIS A 254 -1.23 14.62 -10.82
N VAL A 255 -0.67 13.62 -10.16
CA VAL A 255 0.79 13.47 -9.98
C VAL A 255 1.49 13.44 -11.33
N LEU A 256 1.03 12.59 -12.26
CA LEU A 256 1.61 12.48 -13.60
C LEU A 256 1.57 13.81 -14.35
N THR A 257 0.52 14.61 -14.19
CA THR A 257 0.43 15.93 -14.83
C THR A 257 1.52 16.89 -14.36
N LEU A 258 1.93 16.79 -13.09
CA LEU A 258 2.97 17.63 -12.48
C LEU A 258 4.40 17.14 -12.76
N MET A 259 4.57 15.90 -13.24
CA MET A 259 5.89 15.33 -13.49
C MET A 259 6.58 15.95 -14.72
N PRO A 260 7.91 15.94 -14.80
CA PRO A 260 8.61 16.29 -16.03
C PRO A 260 8.27 15.35 -17.20
N TYR A 261 8.35 15.87 -18.43
CA TYR A 261 8.13 15.11 -19.68
C TYR A 261 8.71 13.70 -19.69
N HIS A 262 10.01 13.57 -19.40
CA HIS A 262 10.74 12.30 -19.49
C HIS A 262 10.20 11.24 -18.51
N ASN A 263 9.77 11.66 -17.31
CA ASN A 263 9.19 10.73 -16.33
C ASN A 263 7.79 10.27 -16.75
N LYS A 264 7.00 11.16 -17.38
CA LYS A 264 5.71 10.79 -17.97
C LYS A 264 5.91 9.77 -19.09
N LEU A 265 6.81 10.06 -20.02
CA LEU A 265 7.15 9.21 -21.15
C LEU A 265 7.58 7.81 -20.68
N ASP A 266 8.52 7.74 -19.74
CA ASP A 266 9.01 6.48 -19.18
C ASP A 266 7.89 5.68 -18.50
N PHE A 267 7.07 6.34 -17.68
CA PHE A 267 5.91 5.70 -17.04
C PHE A 267 4.94 5.08 -18.06
N PHE A 268 4.54 5.83 -19.10
CA PHE A 268 3.63 5.31 -20.11
C PHE A 268 4.27 4.19 -20.93
N TYR A 269 5.55 4.33 -21.28
CA TYR A 269 6.31 3.33 -22.03
C TYR A 269 6.37 1.99 -21.27
N ARG A 270 6.66 2.04 -19.96
CA ARG A 270 6.73 0.85 -19.08
C ARG A 270 5.40 0.09 -18.97
N ILE A 271 4.27 0.68 -19.33
CA ILE A 271 2.96 0.00 -19.32
C ILE A 271 2.51 -0.36 -20.74
N ILE A 272 2.71 0.53 -21.72
CA ILE A 272 2.35 0.30 -23.12
C ILE A 272 3.11 -0.89 -23.69
N TYR A 273 4.42 -0.93 -23.45
CA TYR A 273 5.29 -1.95 -24.02
C TYR A 273 4.90 -3.37 -23.56
N PRO A 274 4.69 -3.66 -22.26
CA PRO A 274 4.13 -4.93 -21.80
C PRO A 274 2.74 -5.29 -22.32
N LEU A 275 1.88 -4.30 -22.60
CA LEU A 275 0.51 -4.53 -23.08
C LEU A 275 0.41 -4.74 -24.59
N SER A 276 1.48 -4.44 -25.32
CA SER A 276 1.53 -4.61 -26.77
C SER A 276 1.46 -6.09 -27.16
N PRO A 277 0.59 -6.48 -28.11
CA PRO A 277 0.48 -7.87 -28.56
C PRO A 277 1.69 -8.34 -29.38
N LEU A 278 2.68 -7.48 -29.60
CA LEU A 278 3.95 -7.83 -30.24
C LEU A 278 4.88 -8.63 -29.32
N HIS A 279 4.54 -8.75 -28.04
CA HIS A 279 5.28 -9.59 -27.10
C HIS A 279 4.71 -11.00 -26.97
N VAL A 280 5.62 -11.96 -27.13
CA VAL A 280 5.33 -13.41 -27.12
C VAL A 280 5.25 -13.95 -25.69
N GLU A 281 5.88 -13.29 -24.72
CA GLU A 281 5.90 -13.69 -23.32
C GLU A 281 5.14 -12.71 -22.43
N PRO A 282 4.34 -13.21 -21.47
CA PRO A 282 3.64 -12.37 -20.51
C PRO A 282 4.63 -11.71 -19.55
N VAL A 283 4.80 -10.40 -19.69
CA VAL A 283 5.60 -9.58 -18.77
C VAL A 283 4.82 -9.39 -17.45
N PRO A 284 5.47 -9.45 -16.27
CA PRO A 284 4.80 -9.37 -14.96
C PRO A 284 3.80 -8.20 -14.85
N THR A 285 4.18 -7.01 -15.31
CA THR A 285 3.31 -5.81 -15.30
C THR A 285 2.00 -6.03 -16.07
N ALA A 286 2.05 -6.69 -17.24
CA ALA A 286 0.87 -6.96 -18.04
C ALA A 286 -0.01 -8.04 -17.39
N THR A 287 0.58 -9.07 -16.79
CA THR A 287 -0.14 -10.12 -16.07
C THR A 287 -0.88 -9.53 -14.86
N THR A 288 -0.17 -8.83 -13.98
CA THR A 288 -0.76 -8.15 -12.81
C THR A 288 -1.89 -7.22 -13.23
N PHE A 289 -1.68 -6.41 -14.27
CA PHE A 289 -2.71 -5.47 -14.69
C PHE A 289 -3.95 -6.16 -15.24
N ARG A 290 -3.79 -7.23 -16.04
CA ARG A 290 -4.91 -8.04 -16.54
C ARG A 290 -5.67 -8.70 -15.40
N GLU A 291 -4.98 -9.23 -14.41
CA GLU A 291 -5.59 -9.85 -13.22
C GLU A 291 -6.35 -8.81 -12.39
N ALA A 292 -5.75 -7.66 -12.11
CA ALA A 292 -6.36 -6.59 -11.34
C ALA A 292 -7.64 -6.05 -12.00
N VAL A 293 -7.63 -5.83 -13.32
CA VAL A 293 -8.83 -5.39 -14.06
C VAL A 293 -9.92 -6.47 -14.04
N LYS A 294 -9.57 -7.73 -14.27
CA LYS A 294 -10.53 -8.84 -14.26
C LYS A 294 -11.13 -9.09 -12.87
N ALA A 295 -10.38 -8.79 -11.81
CA ALA A 295 -10.88 -8.88 -10.44
C ALA A 295 -11.96 -7.83 -10.15
N GLN A 296 -11.93 -6.67 -10.82
CA GLN A 296 -12.96 -5.63 -10.71
C GLN A 296 -14.17 -5.95 -11.59
N ASP A 297 -13.93 -6.31 -12.85
CA ASP A 297 -14.98 -6.71 -13.79
C ASP A 297 -14.39 -7.69 -14.84
N PRO A 298 -14.83 -8.96 -14.86
CA PRO A 298 -14.33 -9.97 -15.80
C PRO A 298 -14.49 -9.60 -17.28
N ASN A 299 -15.40 -8.69 -17.61
CA ASN A 299 -15.68 -8.27 -18.98
C ASN A 299 -14.86 -7.05 -19.43
N GLN A 300 -14.14 -6.38 -18.52
CA GLN A 300 -13.34 -5.21 -18.87
C GLN A 300 -12.07 -5.61 -19.61
N ASP A 301 -11.77 -4.85 -20.66
CA ASP A 301 -10.52 -4.96 -21.40
C ASP A 301 -9.44 -4.10 -20.71
N PRO A 302 -8.35 -4.70 -20.20
CA PRO A 302 -7.28 -3.97 -19.52
C PRO A 302 -6.66 -2.88 -20.40
N VAL A 303 -6.52 -3.12 -21.71
CA VAL A 303 -5.97 -2.11 -22.61
C VAL A 303 -6.95 -0.93 -22.76
N GLU A 304 -8.26 -1.13 -22.59
CA GLU A 304 -9.24 -0.05 -22.67
C GLU A 304 -9.20 0.80 -21.39
N ILE A 305 -9.13 0.15 -20.23
CA ILE A 305 -8.97 0.82 -18.94
C ILE A 305 -7.71 1.70 -18.93
N PHE A 306 -6.59 1.15 -19.39
CA PHE A 306 -5.33 1.91 -19.45
C PHE A 306 -5.38 3.04 -20.48
N VAL A 307 -5.94 2.82 -21.68
CA VAL A 307 -6.06 3.88 -22.69
C VAL A 307 -6.95 5.01 -22.17
N ASN A 308 -8.07 4.70 -21.52
CA ASN A 308 -8.94 5.71 -20.93
C ASN A 308 -8.19 6.52 -19.87
N PHE A 309 -7.46 5.86 -18.96
CA PHE A 309 -6.59 6.51 -17.99
C PHE A 309 -5.54 7.42 -18.66
N ALA A 310 -4.85 6.94 -19.68
CA ALA A 310 -3.86 7.74 -20.42
C ALA A 310 -4.53 8.97 -21.05
N MET A 311 -5.71 8.82 -21.65
CA MET A 311 -6.42 9.96 -22.24
C MET A 311 -6.88 10.98 -21.18
N ASP A 312 -7.26 10.53 -19.98
CA ASP A 312 -7.61 11.42 -18.87
C ASP A 312 -6.41 12.27 -18.40
N VAL A 313 -5.20 11.72 -18.49
CA VAL A 313 -3.94 12.46 -18.29
C VAL A 313 -3.64 13.38 -19.48
N ALA A 314 -3.82 12.91 -20.71
CA ALA A 314 -3.56 13.66 -21.94
C ALA A 314 -4.38 14.95 -22.01
N ASP A 315 -5.67 14.89 -21.63
CA ASP A 315 -6.59 16.03 -21.69
C ASP A 315 -6.19 17.19 -20.78
N ARG A 316 -5.26 16.98 -19.84
CA ARG A 316 -4.79 18.02 -18.92
C ARG A 316 -3.74 18.95 -19.51
N SER A 317 -2.93 18.50 -20.47
CA SER A 317 -1.91 19.35 -21.10
C SER A 317 -1.38 18.79 -22.42
N HIS A 318 -0.91 19.69 -23.28
CA HIS A 318 -0.21 19.33 -24.52
C HIS A 318 1.02 18.44 -24.27
N GLU A 319 1.81 18.75 -23.23
CA GLU A 319 3.01 17.99 -22.88
C GLU A 319 2.64 16.55 -22.46
N ASN A 320 1.55 16.36 -21.72
CA ASN A 320 1.05 15.03 -21.34
C ASN A 320 0.65 14.23 -22.59
N ALA A 321 -0.12 14.84 -23.48
CA ALA A 321 -0.53 14.20 -24.73
C ALA A 321 0.67 13.80 -25.60
N GLN A 322 1.69 14.66 -25.68
CA GLN A 322 2.93 14.34 -26.39
C GLN A 322 3.65 13.13 -25.77
N ALA A 323 3.82 13.10 -24.46
CA ALA A 323 4.51 12.00 -23.77
C ALA A 323 3.83 10.65 -24.01
N ILE A 324 2.49 10.64 -24.05
CA ILE A 324 1.69 9.43 -24.30
C ILE A 324 1.79 8.97 -25.76
N VAL A 325 1.81 9.92 -26.71
CA VAL A 325 2.00 9.61 -28.14
C VAL A 325 3.38 9.04 -28.39
N ASP A 326 4.42 9.64 -27.81
CA ASP A 326 5.81 9.19 -27.93
C ASP A 326 6.04 7.84 -27.24
N ALA A 327 5.23 7.51 -26.23
CA ALA A 327 5.21 6.18 -25.61
C ALA A 327 4.48 5.11 -26.47
N GLU A 328 4.06 5.44 -27.69
CA GLU A 328 3.42 4.54 -28.67
C GLU A 328 1.98 4.08 -28.36
N ILE A 329 1.17 4.89 -27.67
CA ILE A 329 -0.23 4.52 -27.36
C ILE A 329 -1.04 4.18 -28.63
N ILE A 330 -0.74 4.85 -29.75
CA ILE A 330 -1.44 4.66 -31.02
C ILE A 330 -1.16 3.26 -31.58
N SER A 331 0.07 2.78 -31.45
CA SER A 331 0.48 1.43 -31.85
C SER A 331 -0.29 0.39 -31.02
N LEU A 332 -0.36 0.57 -29.70
CA LEU A 332 -1.12 -0.31 -28.80
C LEU A 332 -2.60 -0.39 -29.17
N VAL A 333 -3.23 0.76 -29.42
CA VAL A 333 -4.65 0.84 -29.80
C VAL A 333 -4.92 0.18 -31.15
N ARG A 334 -4.03 0.36 -32.14
CA ARG A 334 -4.15 -0.26 -33.47
C ARG A 334 -3.90 -1.77 -33.46
N ALA A 335 -3.01 -2.24 -32.58
CA ALA A 335 -2.64 -3.64 -32.51
C ALA A 335 -3.71 -4.51 -31.83
N ASN A 336 -4.51 -3.93 -30.92
CA ASN A 336 -5.66 -4.58 -30.30
C ASN A 336 -6.91 -4.50 -31.22
N ARG A 337 -6.82 -5.19 -32.37
CA ARG A 337 -7.74 -5.15 -33.52
C ARG A 337 -9.15 -5.73 -33.30
N SER A 338 -9.46 -6.29 -32.14
CA SER A 338 -10.82 -6.76 -31.78
C SER A 338 -11.79 -5.60 -31.49
N ARG A 339 -11.31 -4.35 -31.52
CA ARG A 339 -12.06 -3.17 -31.11
C ARG A 339 -12.83 -2.54 -32.27
N THR A 340 -14.01 -2.02 -31.94
CA THR A 340 -14.82 -1.26 -32.91
C THR A 340 -14.01 -0.08 -33.47
N PRO A 341 -14.09 0.21 -34.79
CA PRO A 341 -13.44 1.36 -35.42
C PRO A 341 -13.65 2.70 -34.67
N ASN A 342 -14.79 2.82 -34.00
CA ASN A 342 -15.17 3.97 -33.18
C ASN A 342 -14.20 4.25 -32.03
N PHE A 343 -13.57 3.23 -31.44
CA PHE A 343 -12.64 3.42 -30.32
C PHE A 343 -11.33 4.08 -30.76
N VAL A 344 -10.77 3.64 -31.89
CA VAL A 344 -9.53 4.24 -32.44
C VAL A 344 -9.78 5.70 -32.82
N SER A 345 -10.91 5.98 -33.48
CA SER A 345 -11.33 7.34 -33.82
C SER A 345 -11.52 8.22 -32.59
N TYR A 346 -12.12 7.69 -31.52
CA TYR A 346 -12.28 8.38 -30.24
C TYR A 346 -10.94 8.78 -29.61
N VAL A 347 -9.99 7.85 -29.54
CA VAL A 347 -8.64 8.12 -28.99
C VAL A 347 -7.91 9.19 -29.81
N LEU A 348 -7.92 9.06 -31.14
CA LEU A 348 -7.30 10.05 -32.02
C LEU A 348 -7.94 11.44 -31.87
N GLN A 349 -9.26 11.50 -31.68
CA GLN A 349 -9.96 12.76 -31.45
C GLN A 349 -9.57 13.41 -30.12
N ARG A 350 -9.46 12.65 -29.02
CA ARG A 350 -8.99 13.19 -27.73
C ARG A 350 -7.57 13.72 -27.82
N ILE A 351 -6.67 12.96 -28.44
CA ILE A 351 -5.29 13.40 -28.69
C ILE A 351 -5.26 14.71 -29.50
N GLN A 352 -6.03 14.79 -30.60
CA GLN A 352 -6.12 16.01 -31.39
C GLN A 352 -6.67 17.20 -30.59
N ASN A 353 -7.66 16.98 -29.72
CA ASN A 353 -8.20 18.03 -28.86
C ASN A 353 -7.17 18.51 -27.83
N ALA A 354 -6.42 17.60 -27.22
CA ALA A 354 -5.34 17.95 -26.29
C ALA A 354 -4.23 18.77 -26.98
N PHE A 355 -3.91 18.48 -28.25
CA PHE A 355 -2.99 19.29 -29.06
C PHE A 355 -3.56 20.67 -29.41
N LYS A 356 -4.88 20.82 -29.54
CA LYS A 356 -5.54 22.11 -29.81
C LYS A 356 -5.57 23.06 -28.63
N LEU A 357 -5.41 22.58 -27.39
CA LEU A 357 -5.30 23.43 -26.18
C LEU A 357 -4.14 24.45 -26.25
N ARG A 358 -3.19 24.28 -27.18
CA ARG A 358 -2.12 25.26 -27.47
C ARG A 358 -2.58 26.48 -28.28
N GLN A 359 -3.76 26.43 -28.93
CA GLN A 359 -4.20 27.46 -29.86
C GLN A 359 -5.07 28.55 -29.22
N GLU A 360 -5.40 28.47 -27.93
CA GLU A 360 -5.99 29.62 -27.24
C GLU A 360 -4.90 30.66 -26.94
N PRO A 361 -4.96 31.87 -27.54
CA PRO A 361 -4.02 32.93 -27.22
C PRO A 361 -4.19 33.34 -25.75
N PRO A 362 -3.12 33.78 -25.07
CA PRO A 362 -3.25 34.33 -23.73
C PRO A 362 -4.23 35.50 -23.77
N ILE A 363 -5.21 35.49 -22.87
CA ILE A 363 -6.10 36.62 -22.64
C ILE A 363 -5.23 37.80 -22.24
N ASN A 364 -4.89 38.66 -23.20
CA ASN A 364 -4.30 39.97 -22.98
C ASN A 364 -5.37 40.84 -22.30
N GLY A 365 -5.44 40.74 -20.97
CA GLY A 365 -6.23 41.60 -20.11
C GLY A 365 -5.33 42.40 -19.18
N VAL A 366 -4.49 43.25 -19.74
CA VAL A 366 -3.74 44.26 -18.98
C VAL A 366 -4.74 45.29 -18.43
N HIS A 367 -5.00 45.22 -17.13
CA HIS A 367 -5.36 46.40 -16.35
C HIS A 367 -4.41 46.51 -15.14
N ARG A 368 -3.27 47.16 -15.36
CA ARG A 368 -2.52 47.79 -14.26
C ARG A 368 -3.30 49.02 -13.79
N PRO A 369 -3.54 49.23 -12.49
CA PRO A 369 -4.02 50.50 -11.97
C PRO A 369 -2.92 51.56 -12.17
N ARG A 370 -3.29 52.72 -12.70
CA ARG A 370 -2.42 53.91 -12.71
C ARG A 370 -2.14 54.33 -11.28
N ALA A 371 -0.86 54.38 -10.91
CA ALA A 371 -0.39 55.05 -9.71
C ALA A 371 -0.67 56.56 -9.85
N GLY A 372 -1.35 57.13 -8.86
CA GLY A 372 -1.50 58.58 -8.71
C GLY A 372 -0.17 59.20 -8.26
N THR A 373 0.21 60.28 -8.94
CA THR A 373 1.26 61.22 -8.54
C THR A 373 0.84 62.04 -7.32
N VAL A 374 1.85 62.35 -6.50
CA VAL A 374 1.87 63.37 -5.45
C VAL A 374 1.64 64.76 -6.03
#